data_AF-A0A9P9M289-F1
#
_entry.id   AF-A0A9P9M289-F1
#
_cell.length_a   1.000
_cell.length_b   1.000
_cell.length_c   1.000
_cell.angle_alpha   90.00
_cell.angle_beta   90.00
_cell.angle_gamma   90.00
#
_symmetry.space_group_name_H-M   'P 1'
#
loop_
_entity.id
_entity.type
_entity.pdbx_description
1 polymer ?
#
loop_
_entity_poly.entity_id
_entity_poly.type
_entity_poly.pdbx_seq_one_letter_code
_entity_poly.pdbx_strand_id
1 'polypeptide(L)'
;MQISKVTLFFIAAMGAVASPIEPSSDGIDARAELITYTGTCTRSDNTCKYKGQSGANTFIKCPTAANKKCTNDGRACSYDSASKVVTCD
;
A
#
# COMPACT_ATOMS: atom_id res chain seq x y z
N MET A 1 -3.73 24.10 -52.14
CA MET A 1 -3.70 24.66 -50.79
C MET A 1 -5.03 24.39 -50.11
N GLN A 2 -5.10 23.38 -49.25
CA GLN A 2 -6.22 23.20 -48.32
C GLN A 2 -5.60 22.80 -46.98
N ILE A 3 -5.66 23.71 -46.03
CA ILE A 3 -5.19 23.52 -44.66
C ILE A 3 -6.40 23.02 -43.88
N SER A 4 -6.53 21.71 -43.73
CA SER A 4 -7.51 21.13 -42.81
C SER A 4 -7.11 21.45 -41.39
N LYS A 5 -7.94 22.26 -40.72
CA LYS A 5 -7.80 22.63 -39.32
C LYS A 5 -8.22 21.44 -38.46
N VAL A 6 -7.27 20.78 -37.81
CA VAL A 6 -7.56 19.78 -36.77
C VAL A 6 -7.46 20.50 -35.42
N THR A 7 -8.62 20.69 -34.79
CA THR A 7 -8.74 21.29 -33.46
C THR A 7 -8.33 20.25 -32.42
N LEU A 8 -7.19 20.45 -31.75
CA LEU A 8 -6.77 19.64 -30.61
C LEU A 8 -7.56 20.06 -29.37
N PHE A 9 -8.39 19.17 -28.84
CA PHE A 9 -9.00 19.31 -27.52
C PHE A 9 -7.96 18.99 -26.43
N PHE A 10 -7.66 19.98 -25.59
CA PHE A 10 -6.90 19.77 -24.36
C PHE A 10 -7.81 19.13 -23.31
N ILE A 11 -7.57 17.86 -23.00
CA ILE A 11 -8.20 17.19 -21.85
C ILE A 11 -7.50 17.67 -20.59
N ALA A 12 -8.29 18.28 -19.70
CA ALA A 12 -7.87 18.83 -18.43
C ALA A 12 -7.33 17.73 -17.49
N ALA A 13 -6.33 18.13 -16.71
CA ALA A 13 -5.57 17.34 -15.77
C ALA A 13 -6.46 16.53 -14.81
N MET A 14 -6.21 15.22 -14.74
CA MET A 14 -6.65 14.42 -13.60
C MET A 14 -5.83 14.84 -12.39
N GLY A 15 -6.52 15.32 -11.36
CA GLY A 15 -5.91 15.72 -10.10
C GLY A 15 -5.10 14.58 -9.51
N ALA A 16 -3.79 14.77 -9.45
CA ALA A 16 -2.94 13.99 -8.57
C ALA A 16 -3.38 14.32 -7.13
N VAL A 17 -3.99 13.34 -6.47
CA VAL A 17 -4.13 13.37 -5.02
C VAL A 17 -2.71 13.36 -4.46
N ALA A 18 -2.29 14.49 -3.90
CA ALA A 18 -1.05 14.58 -3.14
C ALA A 18 -1.16 13.62 -1.95
N SER A 19 -0.50 12.48 -2.04
CA SER A 19 -0.12 11.68 -0.89
C SER A 19 1.41 11.79 -0.77
N PRO A 20 1.95 11.98 0.44
CA PRO A 20 3.15 12.80 0.65
C PRO A 20 4.45 12.10 0.24
N ILE A 21 5.32 12.89 -0.42
CA ILE A 21 6.80 12.95 -0.35
C ILE A 21 7.56 11.61 -0.24
N GLU A 22 8.31 11.30 -1.30
CA GLU A 22 9.46 10.38 -1.26
C GLU A 22 10.45 10.73 -0.14
N PRO A 23 11.04 9.71 0.49
CA PRO A 23 12.47 9.72 0.73
C PRO A 23 13.14 8.80 -0.28
N SER A 24 13.91 9.38 -1.19
CA SER A 24 15.02 8.70 -1.83
C SER A 24 16.02 8.33 -0.71
N SER A 25 16.25 7.05 -0.47
CA SER A 25 17.41 6.61 0.31
C SER A 25 18.09 5.44 -0.40
N ASP A 26 19.05 5.78 -1.26
CA ASP A 26 20.25 4.97 -1.45
C ASP A 26 20.87 4.73 -0.07
N GLY A 27 20.81 3.49 0.40
CA GLY A 27 21.28 3.12 1.72
C GLY A 27 21.00 1.67 1.97
N ILE A 28 21.90 0.80 1.52
CA ILE A 28 21.99 -0.58 2.01
C ILE A 28 22.42 -0.48 3.49
N ASP A 29 21.46 -0.26 4.38
CA ASP A 29 21.66 -0.42 5.81
C ASP A 29 21.18 -1.82 6.18
N ALA A 30 22.12 -2.77 6.22
CA ALA A 30 21.91 -4.14 6.66
C ALA A 30 21.75 -4.22 8.20
N ARG A 31 21.01 -3.28 8.79
CA ARG A 31 20.43 -3.46 10.11
C ARG A 31 19.22 -4.36 9.93
N ALA A 32 19.15 -5.44 10.69
CA ALA A 32 17.90 -6.15 10.91
C ALA A 32 16.95 -5.21 11.67
N GLU A 33 16.44 -4.20 10.96
CA GLU A 33 15.54 -3.19 11.48
C GLU A 33 14.23 -3.91 11.77
N LEU A 34 13.82 -3.91 13.03
CA LEU A 34 12.57 -4.47 13.47
C LEU A 34 11.44 -3.55 12.98
N ILE A 35 11.10 -3.71 11.70
CA ILE A 35 10.17 -2.85 10.97
C ILE A 35 8.74 -3.31 11.24
N THR A 36 7.88 -2.34 11.55
CA THR A 36 6.43 -2.52 11.45
C THR A 36 5.99 -2.12 10.06
N TYR A 37 5.44 -3.06 9.31
CA TYR A 37 4.92 -2.82 7.97
C TYR A 37 3.44 -2.50 8.06
N THR A 38 3.05 -1.31 7.63
CA THR A 38 1.64 -0.91 7.53
C THR A 38 1.09 -1.27 6.15
N GLY A 39 -0.19 -1.63 6.13
CA GLY A 39 -0.86 -2.12 4.95
C GLY A 39 -2.37 -1.97 5.03
N THR A 40 -3.04 -2.65 4.11
CA THR A 40 -4.51 -2.69 4.05
C THR A 40 -5.00 -4.12 4.03
N CYS A 41 -6.12 -4.40 4.69
CA CYS A 41 -6.69 -5.73 4.75
C CYS A 41 -7.84 -5.92 3.75
N THR A 42 -8.05 -7.17 3.36
CA THR A 42 -9.14 -7.62 2.49
C THR A 42 -10.01 -8.60 3.27
N ARG A 43 -11.32 -8.34 3.29
CA ARG A 43 -12.32 -9.06 4.08
C ARG A 43 -12.61 -10.45 3.51
N SER A 44 -12.71 -10.59 2.19
CA SER A 44 -13.00 -11.87 1.52
C SER A 44 -12.02 -12.96 1.94
N ASP A 45 -10.74 -12.59 1.97
CA ASP A 45 -9.63 -13.53 2.21
C ASP A 45 -9.02 -13.39 3.60
N ASN A 46 -9.55 -12.48 4.43
CA ASN A 46 -9.00 -12.12 5.74
C ASN A 46 -7.48 -11.93 5.71
N THR A 47 -6.99 -11.14 4.76
CA THR A 47 -5.55 -11.01 4.43
C THR A 47 -5.13 -9.56 4.52
N CYS A 48 -4.00 -9.30 5.18
CA CYS A 48 -3.30 -8.03 5.19
C CYS A 48 -2.29 -7.96 4.04
N LYS A 49 -2.38 -6.93 3.22
CA LYS A 49 -1.45 -6.61 2.15
C LYS A 49 -0.58 -5.43 2.56
N TYR A 50 0.73 -5.62 2.61
CA TYR A 50 1.70 -4.57 2.95
C TYR A 50 2.88 -4.58 1.97
N LYS A 51 3.68 -3.52 1.98
CA LYS A 51 4.93 -3.42 1.22
C LYS A 51 6.08 -3.94 2.07
N GLY A 52 6.76 -4.99 1.64
CA GLY A 52 7.96 -5.49 2.32
C GLY A 52 9.18 -4.60 2.07
N GLN A 53 10.31 -4.93 2.69
CA GLN A 53 11.60 -4.24 2.48
C GLN A 53 11.99 -4.08 1.00
N SER A 54 11.62 -5.04 0.15
CA SER A 54 11.90 -4.99 -1.29
C SER A 54 10.95 -4.07 -2.09
N GLY A 55 9.98 -3.43 -1.43
CA GLY A 55 8.89 -2.70 -2.11
C GLY A 55 7.86 -3.61 -2.81
N ALA A 56 8.02 -4.94 -2.71
CA ALA A 56 7.05 -5.89 -3.22
C ALA A 56 5.82 -6.01 -2.30
N ASN A 57 4.66 -6.30 -2.89
CA ASN A 57 3.46 -6.59 -2.11
C ASN A 57 3.61 -7.95 -1.44
N THR A 58 3.44 -7.98 -0.12
CA THR A 58 3.39 -9.20 0.69
C THR A 58 1.99 -9.35 1.27
N PHE A 59 1.54 -10.60 1.40
CA PHE A 59 0.22 -10.94 1.89
C PHE A 59 0.35 -11.86 3.10
N ILE A 60 -0.27 -11.49 4.21
CA ILE A 60 -0.28 -12.29 5.45
C ILE A 60 -1.70 -12.42 5.99
N LYS A 61 -2.05 -13.57 6.55
CA LYS A 61 -3.38 -13.81 7.12
C LYS A 61 -3.57 -13.03 8.41
N CYS A 62 -4.68 -12.31 8.53
CA CYS A 62 -5.13 -11.74 9.79
C CYS A 62 -5.60 -12.86 10.74
N PRO A 63 -5.60 -12.64 12.07
CA PRO A 63 -6.25 -13.55 13.01
C PRO A 63 -7.73 -13.73 12.67
N THR A 64 -8.32 -14.85 13.10
CA THR A 64 -9.73 -15.18 12.84
C THR A 64 -10.69 -14.74 13.94
N ALA A 65 -10.16 -14.28 15.08
CA ALA A 65 -10.96 -13.76 16.19
C ALA A 65 -11.81 -12.56 15.73
N ALA A 66 -13.04 -12.45 16.23
CA ALA A 66 -14.03 -11.50 15.73
C ALA A 66 -13.57 -10.03 15.75
N ASN A 67 -12.72 -9.66 16.71
CA ASN A 67 -12.16 -8.32 16.90
C ASN A 67 -10.74 -8.12 16.33
N LYS A 68 -10.19 -9.13 15.65
CA LYS A 68 -8.84 -9.10 15.07
C LYS A 68 -8.81 -9.51 13.60
N LYS A 69 -9.94 -9.97 13.08
CA LYS A 69 -10.12 -10.26 11.65
C LYS A 69 -10.43 -8.98 10.90
N CYS A 70 -10.07 -8.96 9.62
CA CYS A 70 -10.45 -7.88 8.73
C CYS A 70 -11.97 -7.83 8.58
N THR A 71 -12.60 -6.78 9.08
CA THR A 71 -14.07 -6.66 9.07
C THR A 71 -14.59 -6.02 7.79
N ASN A 72 -13.78 -5.18 7.15
CA ASN A 72 -14.10 -4.46 5.92
C ASN A 72 -12.86 -4.35 5.04
N ASP A 73 -13.07 -4.36 3.73
CA ASP A 73 -11.99 -4.17 2.76
C ASP A 73 -11.39 -2.77 2.87
N GLY A 74 -10.06 -2.68 2.75
CA GLY A 74 -9.31 -1.42 2.78
C GLY A 74 -9.01 -0.89 4.17
N ARG A 75 -9.37 -1.61 5.25
CA ARG A 75 -9.00 -1.24 6.62
C ARG A 75 -7.52 -1.39 6.87
N ALA A 76 -7.01 -0.66 7.86
CA ALA A 76 -5.61 -0.72 8.23
C ALA A 76 -5.23 -2.11 8.77
N CYS A 77 -4.00 -2.50 8.49
CA CYS A 77 -3.36 -3.62 9.15
C CYS A 77 -1.87 -3.34 9.31
N SER A 78 -1.25 -3.97 10.30
CA SER A 78 0.18 -3.87 10.56
C SER A 78 0.78 -5.24 10.79
N TYR A 79 1.99 -5.45 10.27
CA TYR A 79 2.80 -6.62 10.54
C TYR A 79 4.08 -6.19 11.25
N ASP A 80 4.22 -6.62 12.50
CA ASP A 80 5.41 -6.39 13.31
C ASP A 80 6.40 -7.53 13.05
N SER A 81 7.52 -7.20 12.41
CA SER A 81 8.52 -8.21 12.04
C SER A 81 9.37 -8.69 13.21
N ALA A 82 9.33 -8.02 14.35
CA ALA A 82 10.00 -8.43 15.58
C ALA A 82 9.31 -9.61 16.23
N SER A 83 8.02 -9.41 16.49
CA SER A 83 7.12 -10.32 17.18
C SER A 83 6.44 -11.31 16.24
N LYS A 84 6.53 -11.07 14.92
CA LYS A 84 5.82 -11.82 13.87
C LYS A 84 4.30 -11.75 14.05
N VAL A 85 3.80 -10.68 14.66
CA VAL A 85 2.37 -10.47 14.93
C VAL A 85 1.77 -9.59 13.84
N VAL A 86 0.58 -9.95 13.39
CA VAL A 86 -0.25 -9.13 12.51
C VAL A 86 -1.48 -8.65 13.25
N THR A 87 -1.74 -7.34 13.14
CA THR A 87 -2.91 -6.67 13.70
C THR A 87 -3.77 -6.17 12.54
N CYS A 88 -5.07 -6.45 12.56
CA CYS A 88 -6.02 -6.03 11.53
C CYS A 88 -7.29 -5.47 12.16
N ASP A 89 -7.87 -4.46 11.53
CA ASP A 89 -9.10 -3.74 11.97
C ASP A 89 -10.39 -4.13 11.19
#